data_AF-A0A7X6CRR7-F1
#
_entry.id   AF-A0A7X6CRR7-F1
#
_cell.length_a   1.000
_cell.length_b   1.000
_cell.length_c   1.000
_cell.angle_alpha   90.00
_cell.angle_beta   90.00
_cell.angle_gamma   90.00
#
_symmetry.space_group_name_H-M   'P 1'
#
loop_
_entity.id
_entity.type
_entity.pdbx_description
1 polymer ?
#
loop_
_entity_poly.entity_id
_entity_poly.type
_entity_poly.pdbx_seq_one_letter_code
_entity_poly.pdbx_strand_id
1 'polypeptide(L)'
;MPALERLQTLVKTLATLSLLLFVLPLNLALTAVAAIGAILVKPLQPRTVAANPRTILVSGGKMTKALQLARSFHRAGHRVILIESHKYWLTGHRFSRAVDRFYTVPNPQAKDYTDALLEIVQKEGVDVYVPVCSPVASYYDALAKQALSPHCEVMHADPETVKQLDDKYQFASAAASLGLSVPDSYCITDPQQVLDFDFSKQERKYILKSIPYDSVRRLDLTKLPCDTPAQTEEFVKSLPISQSNPWILQAFIPGQEYCTHSTVRDGEQRLYCCCESSAFQINYAMTDRPEIEEWVKRFAAGLNLTGQVSLDFIQAKDDGRIYAIECNPRTHSAITMFYNHPDVAKAYLESEPLPAAIGPLKSSRPTYWIYHEIWRLLTHLHSPTETWRRLQIIARGKDAIFDWSDPLPFLMVHHWQIPCLLLGNLRQLKGWVRIDFNIGKLVELAGD
;
A
#
# COMPACT_ATOMS: atom_id res chain seq x y z
N MET A 1 12.69 25.00 12.12
CA MET A 1 11.74 25.75 11.27
C MET A 1 11.84 27.23 11.58
N PRO A 2 12.37 28.04 10.64
CA PRO A 2 12.27 29.50 10.61
C PRO A 2 10.85 30.02 10.91
N ALA A 3 10.73 31.24 11.41
CA ALA A 3 9.45 31.85 11.77
C ALA A 3 8.45 31.90 10.60
N LEU A 4 8.94 32.12 9.38
CA LEU A 4 8.14 32.13 8.15
C LEU A 4 7.54 30.75 7.84
N GLU A 5 8.31 29.67 7.97
CA GLU A 5 7.81 28.30 7.74
C GLU A 5 6.77 27.88 8.77
N ARG A 6 6.93 28.32 10.02
CA ARG A 6 5.94 28.09 11.09
C ARG A 6 4.62 28.79 10.79
N LEU A 7 4.69 30.05 10.34
CA LEU A 7 3.51 30.80 9.93
C LEU A 7 2.82 30.15 8.73
N GLN A 8 3.58 29.74 7.70
CA GLN A 8 3.04 29.04 6.54
C GLN A 8 2.36 27.73 6.93
N THR A 9 2.97 26.95 7.83
CA THR A 9 2.39 25.69 8.33
C THR A 9 1.10 25.93 9.11
N LEU A 10 1.08 26.96 9.96
CA LEU A 10 -0.11 27.34 10.72
C LEU A 10 -1.25 27.76 9.79
N VAL A 11 -0.99 28.66 8.85
CA VAL A 11 -1.99 29.13 7.87
C VAL A 11 -2.51 27.96 7.03
N LYS A 12 -1.62 27.11 6.51
CA LYS A 12 -1.98 25.90 5.74
C LYS A 12 -2.88 24.97 6.56
N THR A 13 -2.56 24.74 7.82
CA THR A 13 -3.33 23.84 8.70
C THR A 13 -4.69 24.42 9.05
N LEU A 14 -4.78 25.70 9.42
CA LEU A 14 -6.04 26.37 9.70
C LEU A 14 -6.94 26.43 8.47
N ALA A 15 -6.40 26.81 7.31
CA ALA A 15 -7.14 26.81 6.05
C ALA A 15 -7.70 25.42 5.71
N THR A 16 -6.89 24.37 5.88
CA THR A 16 -7.32 22.99 5.65
C THR A 16 -8.44 22.59 6.61
N LEU A 17 -8.33 22.89 7.91
CA LEU A 17 -9.38 22.63 8.89
C LEU A 17 -10.69 23.39 8.56
N SER A 18 -10.59 24.65 8.14
CA SER A 18 -11.74 25.44 7.71
C SER A 18 -12.42 24.85 6.47
N LEU A 19 -11.65 24.37 5.49
CA LEU A 19 -12.19 23.70 4.30
C LEU A 19 -12.90 22.38 4.68
N LEU A 20 -12.31 21.59 5.58
CA LEU A 20 -12.97 20.38 6.10
C LEU A 20 -14.28 20.75 6.81
N LEU A 21 -14.26 21.74 7.69
CA LEU A 21 -15.48 22.21 8.38
C LEU A 21 -16.56 22.71 7.40
N PHE A 22 -16.16 23.39 6.33
CA PHE A 22 -17.07 23.86 5.29
C PHE A 22 -17.76 22.71 4.53
N VAL A 23 -17.03 21.62 4.25
CA VAL A 23 -17.57 20.44 3.54
C VAL A 23 -18.32 19.48 4.48
N LEU A 24 -18.16 19.61 5.80
CA LEU A 24 -18.76 18.73 6.80
C LEU A 24 -20.29 18.57 6.64
N PRO A 25 -21.11 19.63 6.49
CA PRO A 25 -22.56 19.47 6.36
C PRO A 25 -22.97 18.60 5.17
N LEU A 26 -22.25 18.71 4.04
CA LEU A 26 -22.50 17.90 2.84
C LEU A 26 -22.18 16.42 3.10
N ASN A 27 -21.01 16.13 3.67
CA ASN A 27 -20.62 14.75 3.98
C ASN A 27 -21.50 14.13 5.07
N LEU A 28 -21.93 14.94 6.04
CA LEU A 28 -22.85 14.51 7.08
C LEU A 28 -24.22 14.15 6.49
N ALA A 29 -24.77 15.00 5.61
CA ALA A 29 -26.03 14.71 4.92
C ALA A 29 -25.94 13.43 4.07
N LEU A 30 -24.88 13.31 3.25
CA LEU A 30 -24.64 12.11 2.43
C LEU A 30 -24.55 10.85 3.29
N THR A 31 -23.76 10.90 4.37
CA THR A 31 -23.55 9.77 5.28
C THR A 31 -24.83 9.42 6.04
N ALA A 32 -25.61 10.41 6.47
CA ALA A 32 -26.88 10.21 7.15
C ALA A 32 -27.91 9.54 6.24
N VAL A 33 -28.06 10.03 5.00
CA VAL A 33 -28.94 9.40 3.99
C VAL A 33 -28.52 7.95 3.73
N ALA A 34 -27.23 7.71 3.53
CA ALA A 34 -26.71 6.36 3.32
C ALA A 34 -26.93 5.45 4.54
N ALA A 35 -26.71 5.96 5.76
CA ALA A 35 -26.88 5.21 6.99
C ALA A 35 -28.35 4.84 7.25
N ILE A 36 -29.27 5.78 7.02
CA ILE A 36 -30.72 5.53 7.10
C ILE A 36 -31.12 4.49 6.06
N GLY A 37 -30.69 4.65 4.81
CA GLY A 37 -30.94 3.69 3.74
C GLY A 37 -30.42 2.28 4.09
N ALA A 38 -29.20 2.18 4.61
CA ALA A 38 -28.62 0.91 5.03
C ALA A 38 -29.43 0.25 6.16
N ILE A 39 -29.92 1.01 7.13
CA ILE A 39 -30.77 0.49 8.22
C ILE A 39 -32.11 -0.03 7.67
N LEU A 40 -32.74 0.71 6.75
CA LEU A 40 -34.03 0.33 6.17
C LEU A 40 -33.93 -0.92 5.29
N VAL A 41 -32.82 -1.09 4.55
CA VAL A 41 -32.63 -2.23 3.64
C VAL A 41 -32.07 -3.47 4.36
N LYS A 42 -31.42 -3.30 5.52
CA LYS A 42 -30.78 -4.40 6.27
C LYS A 42 -31.69 -5.61 6.56
N PRO A 43 -32.98 -5.46 6.95
CA PRO A 43 -33.85 -6.62 7.19
C PRO A 43 -34.16 -7.43 5.92
N LEU A 44 -34.04 -6.80 4.75
CA LEU A 44 -34.33 -7.41 3.44
C LEU A 44 -33.11 -8.09 2.83
N GLN A 45 -31.91 -7.87 3.39
CA GLN A 45 -30.69 -8.49 2.89
C GLN A 45 -30.47 -9.84 3.57
N PRO A 46 -30.18 -10.91 2.81
CA PRO A 46 -29.80 -12.18 3.39
C PRO A 46 -28.53 -11.97 4.22
N ARG A 47 -28.56 -12.41 5.47
CA ARG A 47 -27.34 -12.47 6.29
C ARG A 47 -26.48 -13.61 5.75
N THR A 48 -25.33 -13.28 5.17
CA THR A 48 -24.30 -14.27 4.91
C THR A 48 -23.76 -14.78 6.23
N VAL A 49 -24.04 -16.03 6.54
CA VAL A 49 -23.37 -16.75 7.62
C VAL A 49 -22.34 -17.65 6.95
N ALA A 50 -21.07 -17.46 7.27
CA ALA A 50 -20.03 -18.37 6.78
C ALA A 50 -20.33 -19.78 7.27
N ALA A 51 -20.12 -20.80 6.43
CA ALA A 51 -20.24 -22.19 6.87
C ALA A 51 -19.31 -22.50 8.05
N ASN A 52 -18.12 -21.88 8.04
CA ASN A 52 -17.14 -21.90 9.12
C ASN A 52 -16.77 -20.44 9.47
N PRO A 53 -17.51 -19.77 10.37
CA PRO A 53 -17.18 -18.42 10.81
C PRO A 53 -15.80 -18.40 11.47
N ARG A 54 -15.04 -17.34 11.20
CA ARG A 54 -13.69 -17.12 11.75
C ARG A 54 -13.59 -15.72 12.32
N THR A 55 -12.75 -15.53 13.33
CA THR A 55 -12.32 -14.23 13.86
C THR A 55 -11.00 -13.85 13.20
N ILE A 56 -10.99 -12.71 12.51
CA ILE A 56 -9.86 -12.26 11.70
C ILE A 56 -9.31 -10.97 12.29
N LEU A 57 -8.03 -10.99 12.65
CA LEU A 57 -7.30 -9.81 13.07
C LEU A 57 -6.71 -9.12 11.85
N VAL A 58 -6.94 -7.82 11.70
CA VAL A 58 -6.42 -7.01 10.57
C VAL A 58 -5.67 -5.81 11.14
N SER A 59 -4.40 -5.65 10.78
CA SER A 59 -3.60 -4.46 11.15
C SER A 59 -3.74 -3.32 10.15
N GLY A 60 -3.01 -2.23 10.35
CA GLY A 60 -3.05 -1.06 9.46
C GLY A 60 -4.41 -0.39 9.39
N GLY A 61 -5.17 -0.38 10.49
CA GLY A 61 -6.54 0.11 10.54
C GLY A 61 -6.74 1.56 10.08
N LYS A 62 -5.68 2.36 9.95
CA LYS A 62 -5.77 3.68 9.29
C LYS A 62 -5.81 3.64 7.76
N MET A 63 -5.43 2.53 7.12
CA MET A 63 -5.29 2.43 5.66
C MET A 63 -6.56 1.90 5.01
N THR A 64 -6.95 2.45 3.85
CA THR A 64 -8.19 2.06 3.15
C THR A 64 -8.18 0.59 2.72
N LYS A 65 -7.00 0.05 2.41
CA LYS A 65 -6.78 -1.38 2.15
C LYS A 65 -7.23 -2.29 3.31
N ALA A 66 -7.02 -1.88 4.56
CA ALA A 66 -7.49 -2.64 5.73
C ALA A 66 -9.03 -2.59 5.85
N LEU A 67 -9.63 -1.42 5.60
CA LEU A 67 -11.09 -1.28 5.54
C LEU A 67 -11.70 -2.17 4.44
N GLN A 68 -11.06 -2.22 3.26
CA GLN A 68 -11.51 -3.06 2.15
C GLN A 68 -11.49 -4.55 2.52
N LEU A 69 -10.41 -5.03 3.13
CA LEU A 69 -10.33 -6.42 3.61
C LEU A 69 -11.34 -6.70 4.72
N ALA A 70 -11.49 -5.80 5.70
CA ALA A 70 -12.48 -5.92 6.76
C ALA A 70 -13.90 -6.08 6.19
N ARG A 71 -14.28 -5.24 5.22
CA ARG A 71 -15.59 -5.33 4.53
C ARG A 71 -15.75 -6.65 3.78
N SER A 72 -14.69 -7.13 3.15
CA SER A 72 -14.70 -8.39 2.40
C SER A 72 -14.92 -9.58 3.33
N PHE A 73 -14.17 -9.66 4.42
CA PHE A 73 -14.33 -10.67 5.46
C PHE A 73 -15.70 -10.63 6.13
N HIS A 74 -16.17 -9.44 6.49
CA HIS A 74 -17.48 -9.26 7.10
C HIS A 74 -18.61 -9.71 6.18
N ARG A 75 -18.56 -9.35 4.88
CA ARG A 75 -19.59 -9.77 3.90
C ARG A 75 -19.61 -11.27 3.65
N ALA A 76 -18.48 -11.94 3.82
CA ALA A 76 -18.38 -13.40 3.79
C ALA A 76 -18.87 -14.07 5.09
N GLY A 77 -19.23 -13.29 6.12
CA GLY A 77 -19.79 -13.80 7.38
C GLY A 77 -18.76 -14.03 8.48
N HIS A 78 -17.55 -13.47 8.36
CA HIS A 78 -16.51 -13.53 9.40
C HIS A 78 -16.57 -12.34 10.36
N ARG A 79 -16.01 -12.53 11.55
CA ARG A 79 -15.83 -11.48 12.55
C ARG A 79 -14.48 -10.81 12.34
N VAL A 80 -14.42 -9.48 12.39
CA VAL A 80 -13.17 -8.73 12.15
C VAL A 80 -12.78 -7.91 13.37
N ILE A 81 -11.55 -8.11 13.83
CA ILE A 81 -10.88 -7.28 14.84
C ILE A 81 -9.88 -6.39 14.11
N LEU A 82 -10.02 -5.08 14.24
CA LEU A 82 -9.14 -4.12 13.58
C LEU A 82 -8.13 -3.55 14.59
N ILE A 83 -6.87 -3.44 14.21
CA ILE A 83 -5.84 -2.83 15.05
C ILE A 83 -5.06 -1.75 14.33
N GLU A 84 -4.54 -0.81 15.11
CA GLU A 84 -3.64 0.24 14.63
C GLU A 84 -2.80 0.79 15.79
N SER A 85 -1.67 1.43 15.47
CA SER A 85 -0.83 2.09 16.47
C SER A 85 -1.59 3.17 17.26
N HIS A 86 -1.17 3.41 18.52
CA HIS A 86 -1.78 4.41 19.40
C HIS A 86 -1.91 5.82 18.76
N LYS A 87 -1.00 6.22 17.83
CA LYS A 87 -1.07 7.49 17.08
C LYS A 87 -2.41 7.65 16.35
N TYR A 88 -3.03 6.55 15.91
CA TYR A 88 -4.28 6.57 15.16
C TYR A 88 -5.40 5.83 15.90
N TRP A 89 -5.43 5.95 17.24
CA TRP A 89 -6.49 5.39 18.08
C TRP A 89 -7.92 5.78 17.64
N LEU A 90 -8.05 6.88 16.91
CA LEU A 90 -9.32 7.41 16.40
C LEU A 90 -9.41 7.35 14.87
N THR A 91 -8.79 6.34 14.24
CA THR A 91 -8.96 6.07 12.81
C THR A 91 -10.43 5.97 12.43
N GLY A 92 -10.83 6.58 11.32
CA GLY A 92 -12.22 6.59 10.87
C GLY A 92 -12.72 5.20 10.47
N HIS A 93 -11.84 4.30 10.05
CA HIS A 93 -12.22 2.95 9.65
C HIS A 93 -12.75 2.09 10.80
N ARG A 94 -12.42 2.42 12.06
CA ARG A 94 -12.95 1.70 13.24
C ARG A 94 -14.46 1.84 13.42
N PHE A 95 -15.08 2.81 12.74
CA PHE A 95 -16.53 3.03 12.76
C PHE A 95 -17.26 2.26 11.65
N SER A 96 -16.53 1.44 10.88
CA SER A 96 -17.13 0.54 9.90
C SER A 96 -17.99 -0.51 10.60
N ARG A 97 -19.15 -0.80 10.02
CA ARG A 97 -20.01 -1.92 10.42
C ARG A 97 -19.32 -3.29 10.27
N ALA A 98 -18.26 -3.35 9.47
CA ALA A 98 -17.47 -4.54 9.28
C ALA A 98 -16.51 -4.83 10.44
N VAL A 99 -16.24 -3.84 11.29
CA VAL A 99 -15.31 -3.96 12.42
C VAL A 99 -16.11 -4.27 13.69
N ASP A 100 -15.87 -5.44 14.28
CA ASP A 100 -16.53 -5.86 15.52
C ASP A 100 -15.87 -5.21 16.75
N ARG A 101 -14.53 -5.22 16.79
CA ARG A 101 -13.73 -4.57 17.84
C ARG A 101 -12.53 -3.86 17.24
N PHE A 102 -12.10 -2.81 17.92
CA PHE A 102 -10.90 -2.07 17.60
C PHE A 102 -9.98 -1.98 18.81
N TYR A 103 -8.71 -2.31 18.61
CA TYR A 103 -7.65 -2.18 19.61
C TYR A 103 -6.53 -1.27 19.10
N THR A 104 -5.82 -0.65 20.03
CA THR A 104 -4.56 0.01 19.72
C THR A 104 -3.39 -0.82 20.22
N VAL A 105 -2.32 -0.86 19.43
CA VAL A 105 -1.08 -1.54 19.77
C VAL A 105 0.10 -0.56 19.81
N PRO A 106 1.23 -0.92 20.44
CA PRO A 106 2.48 -0.18 20.34
C PRO A 106 2.94 0.01 18.88
N ASN A 107 3.91 0.89 18.67
CA ASN A 107 4.56 0.97 17.37
C ASN A 107 5.23 -0.39 17.05
N PRO A 108 5.20 -0.89 15.79
CA PRO A 108 5.81 -2.17 15.43
C PRO A 108 7.26 -2.36 15.91
N GLN A 109 8.03 -1.27 16.02
CA GLN A 109 9.42 -1.32 16.49
C GLN A 109 9.57 -1.44 18.02
N ALA A 110 8.49 -1.26 18.77
CA ALA A 110 8.50 -1.35 20.23
C ALA A 110 8.63 -2.81 20.66
N LYS A 111 9.35 -3.04 21.77
CA LYS A 111 9.66 -4.40 22.26
C LYS A 111 8.41 -5.19 22.65
N ASP A 112 7.38 -4.49 23.10
CA ASP A 112 6.09 -5.02 23.56
C ASP A 112 5.06 -5.18 22.43
N TYR A 113 5.43 -4.91 21.17
CA TYR A 113 4.51 -5.02 20.03
C TYR A 113 3.96 -6.44 19.85
N THR A 114 4.83 -7.44 19.82
CA THR A 114 4.45 -8.85 19.66
C THR A 114 3.57 -9.34 20.81
N ASP A 115 3.90 -8.95 22.04
CA ASP A 115 3.13 -9.32 23.23
C ASP A 115 1.71 -8.72 23.18
N ALA A 116 1.59 -7.46 22.75
CA ALA A 116 0.29 -6.80 22.57
C ALA A 116 -0.55 -7.47 21.48
N LEU A 117 0.06 -7.92 20.37
CA LEU A 117 -0.64 -8.72 19.36
C LEU A 117 -1.13 -10.05 19.93
N LEU A 118 -0.26 -10.75 20.67
CA LEU A 118 -0.55 -12.04 21.26
C LEU A 118 -1.70 -11.95 22.28
N GLU A 119 -1.71 -10.91 23.12
CA GLU A 119 -2.79 -10.65 24.07
C GLU A 119 -4.15 -10.52 23.34
N ILE A 120 -4.20 -9.76 22.24
CA ILE A 120 -5.42 -9.59 21.45
C ILE A 120 -5.83 -10.90 20.80
N VAL A 121 -4.88 -11.65 20.21
CA VAL A 121 -5.13 -12.95 19.58
C VAL A 121 -5.78 -13.92 20.55
N GLN A 122 -5.23 -14.04 21.76
CA GLN A 122 -5.75 -14.93 22.80
C GLN A 122 -7.09 -14.45 23.35
N LYS A 123 -7.22 -13.15 23.63
CA LYS A 123 -8.43 -12.55 24.19
C LYS A 123 -9.64 -12.66 23.25
N GLU A 124 -9.43 -12.44 21.96
CA GLU A 124 -10.49 -12.40 20.96
C GLU A 124 -10.75 -13.76 20.28
N GLY A 125 -9.91 -14.76 20.55
CA GLY A 125 -9.96 -16.06 19.87
C GLY A 125 -9.76 -15.89 18.36
N VAL A 126 -8.69 -15.20 17.97
CA VAL A 126 -8.38 -14.94 16.56
C VAL A 126 -7.98 -16.25 15.87
N ASP A 127 -8.60 -16.54 14.73
CA ASP A 127 -8.25 -17.69 13.89
C ASP A 127 -7.19 -17.34 12.84
N VAL A 128 -7.25 -16.12 12.29
CA VAL A 128 -6.33 -15.65 11.25
C VAL A 128 -5.89 -14.21 11.47
N TYR A 129 -4.59 -13.94 11.44
CA TYR A 129 -4.01 -12.60 11.37
C TYR A 129 -3.62 -12.24 9.93
N VAL A 130 -4.16 -11.13 9.43
CA VAL A 130 -3.88 -10.56 8.10
C VAL A 130 -3.22 -9.19 8.28
N PRO A 131 -1.88 -9.09 8.19
CA PRO A 131 -1.21 -7.81 8.34
C PRO A 131 -1.46 -6.90 7.12
N VAL A 132 -1.71 -5.62 7.37
CA VAL A 132 -1.81 -4.58 6.34
C VAL A 132 -0.84 -3.46 6.70
N CYS A 133 0.40 -3.65 6.29
CA CYS A 133 1.55 -2.99 6.91
C CYS A 133 2.19 -1.90 6.04
N SER A 134 2.92 -1.00 6.69
CA SER A 134 3.96 -0.17 6.05
C SER A 134 5.20 -1.03 5.76
N PRO A 135 6.19 -0.55 4.98
CA PRO A 135 7.44 -1.28 4.77
C PRO A 135 8.09 -1.73 6.09
N VAL A 136 8.25 -0.81 7.03
CA VAL A 136 8.84 -1.12 8.36
C VAL A 136 7.98 -2.12 9.13
N ALA A 137 6.67 -1.91 9.20
CA ALA A 137 5.78 -2.78 9.97
C ALA A 137 5.76 -4.23 9.42
N SER A 138 5.96 -4.41 8.11
CA SER A 138 5.96 -5.74 7.47
C SER A 138 6.98 -6.69 8.09
N TYR A 139 8.17 -6.19 8.43
CA TYR A 139 9.20 -7.01 9.07
C TYR A 139 8.82 -7.42 10.51
N TYR A 140 8.23 -6.51 11.29
CA TYR A 140 7.83 -6.81 12.66
C TYR A 140 6.59 -7.71 12.74
N ASP A 141 5.66 -7.59 11.78
CA ASP A 141 4.57 -8.55 11.60
C ASP A 141 5.11 -9.96 11.30
N ALA A 142 6.18 -10.06 10.52
CA ALA A 142 6.84 -11.33 10.24
C ALA A 142 7.54 -11.90 11.48
N LEU A 143 8.17 -11.05 12.31
CA LEU A 143 8.74 -11.49 13.60
C LEU A 143 7.67 -11.99 14.56
N ALA A 144 6.51 -11.31 14.61
CA ALA A 144 5.40 -11.73 15.45
C ALA A 144 4.81 -13.08 15.04
N LYS A 145 4.94 -13.47 13.77
CA LYS A 145 4.41 -14.75 13.24
C LYS A 145 4.80 -15.95 14.10
N GLN A 146 6.06 -16.03 14.56
CA GLN A 146 6.53 -17.15 15.37
C GLN A 146 5.74 -17.29 16.68
N ALA A 147 5.46 -16.17 17.35
CA ALA A 147 4.72 -16.15 18.62
C ALA A 147 3.21 -16.37 18.43
N LEU A 148 2.66 -15.95 17.28
CA LEU A 148 1.22 -16.03 17.00
C LEU A 148 0.78 -17.38 16.39
N SER A 149 1.66 -18.06 15.66
CA SER A 149 1.35 -19.32 14.94
C SER A 149 0.78 -20.45 15.81
N PRO A 150 1.15 -20.60 17.11
CA PRO A 150 0.48 -21.58 17.99
C PRO A 150 -0.99 -21.29 18.27
N HIS A 151 -1.45 -20.06 18.02
CA HIS A 151 -2.79 -19.59 18.38
C HIS A 151 -3.67 -19.26 17.16
N CYS A 152 -3.06 -18.81 16.06
CA CYS A 152 -3.78 -18.42 14.85
C CYS A 152 -2.90 -18.58 13.59
N GLU A 153 -3.54 -18.70 12.43
CA GLU A 153 -2.83 -18.62 11.14
C GLU A 153 -2.36 -17.18 10.89
N VAL A 154 -1.15 -16.99 10.36
CA VAL A 154 -0.64 -15.66 10.00
C VAL A 154 -0.40 -15.60 8.50
N MET A 155 -1.20 -14.77 7.80
CA MET A 155 -1.15 -14.58 6.34
C MET A 155 -0.01 -13.64 5.93
N HIS A 156 1.21 -14.07 6.25
CA HIS A 156 2.43 -13.31 6.02
C HIS A 156 3.65 -14.21 5.86
N ALA A 157 4.67 -13.73 5.17
CA ALA A 157 5.94 -14.45 5.01
C ALA A 157 6.76 -14.41 6.32
N ASP A 158 7.77 -15.28 6.43
CA ASP A 158 8.76 -15.23 7.50
C ASP A 158 9.69 -14.00 7.37
N PRO A 159 10.39 -13.61 8.47
CA PRO A 159 11.25 -12.42 8.49
C PRO A 159 12.34 -12.43 7.43
N GLU A 160 12.95 -13.58 7.17
CA GLU A 160 14.02 -13.78 6.20
C GLU A 160 13.50 -13.51 4.78
N THR A 161 12.36 -14.10 4.43
CA THR A 161 11.68 -13.89 3.15
C THR A 161 11.25 -12.43 2.98
N VAL A 162 10.65 -11.81 4.01
CA VAL A 162 10.28 -10.38 3.95
C VAL A 162 11.50 -9.50 3.68
N LYS A 163 12.61 -9.75 4.37
CA LYS A 163 13.87 -9.01 4.18
C LYS A 163 14.46 -9.23 2.79
N GLN A 164 14.46 -10.47 2.30
CA GLN A 164 14.93 -10.80 0.96
C GLN A 164 14.11 -10.11 -0.13
N LEU A 165 12.79 -10.04 0.05
CA LEU A 165 11.87 -9.45 -0.93
C LEU A 165 11.87 -7.92 -0.92
N ASP A 166 12.04 -7.27 0.24
CA ASP A 166 12.11 -5.79 0.35
C ASP A 166 13.49 -5.23 -0.10
N ASP A 167 14.55 -6.05 0.00
CA ASP A 167 15.87 -5.74 -0.56
C ASP A 167 15.87 -5.91 -2.09
N LYS A 168 15.97 -4.79 -2.81
CA LYS A 168 15.90 -4.74 -4.28
C LYS A 168 16.91 -5.65 -4.97
N TYR A 169 18.11 -5.82 -4.41
CA TYR A 169 19.15 -6.65 -5.02
C TYR A 169 18.90 -8.14 -4.74
N GLN A 170 18.54 -8.48 -3.50
CA GLN A 170 18.22 -9.87 -3.15
C GLN A 170 16.96 -10.36 -3.87
N PHE A 171 15.94 -9.52 -4.00
CA PHE A 171 14.76 -9.76 -4.82
C PHE A 171 15.15 -10.03 -6.28
N ALA A 172 15.92 -9.13 -6.91
CA ALA A 172 16.33 -9.30 -8.30
C ALA A 172 17.13 -10.59 -8.50
N SER A 173 18.05 -10.90 -7.57
CA SER A 173 18.84 -12.13 -7.58
C SER A 173 17.97 -13.38 -7.47
N ALA A 174 16.96 -13.37 -6.59
CA ALA A 174 16.02 -14.48 -6.41
C ALA A 174 15.12 -14.68 -7.63
N ALA A 175 14.66 -13.61 -8.27
CA ALA A 175 13.89 -13.71 -9.50
C ALA A 175 14.76 -14.21 -10.67
N ALA A 176 15.99 -13.69 -10.81
CA ALA A 176 16.92 -14.12 -11.86
C ALA A 176 17.29 -15.60 -11.74
N SER A 177 17.47 -16.14 -10.53
CA SER A 177 17.74 -17.58 -10.33
C SER A 177 16.59 -18.49 -10.75
N LEU A 178 15.35 -17.96 -10.78
CA LEU A 178 14.16 -18.63 -11.32
C LEU A 178 13.99 -18.43 -12.84
N GLY A 179 14.96 -17.77 -13.49
CA GLY A 179 14.90 -17.43 -14.92
C GLY A 179 13.84 -16.40 -15.26
N LEU A 180 13.47 -15.54 -14.29
CA LEU A 180 12.49 -14.48 -14.46
C LEU A 180 13.17 -13.15 -14.83
N SER A 181 12.50 -12.35 -15.64
CA SER A 181 13.05 -11.09 -16.14
C SER A 181 13.09 -10.01 -15.06
N VAL A 182 14.30 -9.53 -14.77
CA VAL A 182 14.61 -8.39 -13.90
C VAL A 182 15.69 -7.53 -14.56
N PRO A 183 15.81 -6.25 -14.21
CA PRO A 183 16.90 -5.43 -14.72
C PRO A 183 18.26 -5.98 -14.27
N ASP A 184 19.25 -5.87 -15.14
CA ASP A 184 20.64 -6.15 -14.75
C ASP A 184 21.03 -5.29 -13.53
N SER A 185 21.59 -5.93 -12.51
CA SER A 185 21.66 -5.37 -11.16
C SER A 185 22.90 -5.84 -10.41
N TYR A 186 23.57 -4.90 -9.73
CA TYR A 186 24.77 -5.15 -8.92
C TYR A 186 24.62 -4.53 -7.53
N CYS A 187 25.09 -5.24 -6.50
CA CYS A 187 25.18 -4.71 -5.14
C CYS A 187 26.46 -3.90 -4.99
N ILE A 188 26.31 -2.64 -4.55
CA ILE A 188 27.37 -1.66 -4.41
C ILE A 188 27.52 -1.31 -2.93
N THR A 189 28.69 -1.59 -2.37
CA THR A 189 29.08 -1.28 -0.99
C THR A 189 30.25 -0.30 -0.92
N ASP A 190 30.88 0.00 -2.06
CA ASP A 190 31.96 0.97 -2.20
C ASP A 190 31.74 1.80 -3.50
N PRO A 191 31.80 3.14 -3.44
CA PRO A 191 31.80 4.02 -4.62
C PRO A 191 32.71 3.55 -5.75
N GLN A 192 33.89 3.01 -5.44
CA GLN A 192 34.89 2.57 -6.42
C GLN A 192 34.35 1.47 -7.34
N GLN A 193 33.44 0.61 -6.84
CA GLN A 193 32.80 -0.43 -7.66
C GLN A 193 32.00 0.15 -8.83
N VAL A 194 31.44 1.35 -8.68
CA VAL A 194 30.72 2.05 -9.77
C VAL A 194 31.71 2.71 -10.72
N LEU A 195 32.81 3.27 -10.21
CA LEU A 195 33.83 3.93 -11.02
C LEU A 195 34.62 2.95 -11.88
N ASP A 196 34.83 1.73 -11.39
CA ASP A 196 35.51 0.64 -12.11
C ASP A 196 34.55 -0.11 -13.06
N PHE A 197 33.25 0.18 -13.01
CA PHE A 197 32.27 -0.50 -13.84
C PHE A 197 32.38 -0.08 -15.32
N ASP A 198 32.57 -1.06 -16.20
CA ASP A 198 32.72 -0.83 -17.64
C ASP A 198 31.36 -0.60 -18.32
N PHE A 199 30.86 0.64 -18.24
CA PHE A 199 29.61 1.04 -18.88
C PHE A 199 29.65 0.93 -20.42
N SER A 200 30.82 0.86 -21.06
CA SER A 200 30.93 0.79 -22.52
C SER A 200 30.44 -0.53 -23.11
N LYS A 201 30.40 -1.58 -22.28
CA LYS A 201 29.91 -2.91 -22.65
C LYS A 201 28.39 -3.08 -22.46
N GLN A 202 27.70 -2.06 -21.99
CA GLN A 202 26.29 -2.16 -21.63
C GLN A 202 25.40 -1.46 -22.65
N GLU A 203 24.25 -2.08 -22.94
CA GLU A 203 23.27 -1.54 -23.87
C GLU A 203 22.42 -0.41 -23.26
N ARG A 204 22.21 -0.45 -21.94
CA ARG A 204 21.38 0.53 -21.21
C ARG A 204 22.23 1.37 -20.26
N LYS A 205 21.75 2.58 -19.97
CA LYS A 205 22.24 3.40 -18.84
C LYS A 205 21.84 2.75 -17.52
N TYR A 206 22.52 3.10 -16.43
CA TYR A 206 22.22 2.58 -15.09
C TYR A 206 21.77 3.69 -14.15
N ILE A 207 21.15 3.31 -13.05
CA ILE A 207 20.77 4.19 -11.94
C ILE A 207 21.24 3.57 -10.63
N LEU A 208 21.47 4.43 -9.63
CA LEU A 208 21.80 4.03 -8.28
C LEU A 208 20.60 4.28 -7.36
N LYS A 209 20.20 3.25 -6.60
CA LYS A 209 19.17 3.37 -5.56
C LYS A 209 19.72 2.84 -4.25
N SER A 210 19.38 3.49 -3.13
CA SER A 210 19.67 2.93 -1.81
C SER A 210 18.86 1.65 -1.60
N ILE A 211 19.50 0.61 -1.07
CA ILE A 211 18.81 -0.62 -0.67
C ILE A 211 18.02 -0.35 0.62
N PRO A 212 18.62 0.22 1.69
CA PRO A 212 17.86 0.79 2.79
C PRO A 212 16.89 1.90 2.32
N TYR A 213 15.84 2.14 3.10
CA TYR A 213 14.89 3.21 2.81
C TYR A 213 15.53 4.60 2.98
N ASP A 214 15.68 5.34 1.89
CA ASP A 214 16.16 6.74 1.86
C ASP A 214 15.06 7.67 1.32
N SER A 215 14.42 8.45 2.21
CA SER A 215 13.32 9.35 1.84
C SER A 215 13.76 10.56 0.99
N VAL A 216 15.05 10.90 1.01
CA VAL A 216 15.63 12.07 0.32
C VAL A 216 15.99 11.71 -1.11
N ARG A 217 16.67 10.57 -1.32
CA ARG A 217 17.26 10.20 -2.62
C ARG A 217 16.43 9.21 -3.43
N ARG A 218 15.35 8.65 -2.89
CA ARG A 218 14.52 7.64 -3.59
C ARG A 218 13.96 8.04 -4.96
N LEU A 219 13.90 9.34 -5.27
CA LEU A 219 13.40 9.85 -6.56
C LEU A 219 14.53 10.25 -7.52
N ASP A 220 15.79 10.17 -7.10
CA ASP A 220 16.93 10.45 -7.95
C ASP A 220 17.13 9.29 -8.93
N LEU A 221 17.01 9.60 -10.22
CA LEU A 221 17.18 8.66 -11.33
C LEU A 221 18.32 9.12 -12.25
N THR A 222 19.35 9.76 -11.67
CA THR A 222 20.56 10.17 -12.40
C THR A 222 21.14 8.97 -13.14
N LYS A 223 21.30 9.13 -14.46
CA LYS A 223 21.69 8.06 -15.38
C LYS A 223 23.21 8.00 -15.49
N LEU A 224 23.76 6.81 -15.28
CA LEU A 224 25.18 6.51 -15.33
C LEU A 224 25.57 5.78 -16.63
N PRO A 225 26.75 6.10 -17.20
CA PRO A 225 27.65 7.18 -16.77
C PRO A 225 27.05 8.55 -17.13
N CYS A 226 27.41 9.56 -16.34
CA CYS A 226 27.13 10.98 -16.63
C CYS A 226 27.88 11.42 -17.90
N ASP A 227 27.70 12.68 -18.32
CA ASP A 227 28.31 13.20 -19.56
C ASP A 227 29.84 13.13 -19.57
N THR A 228 30.47 13.22 -18.39
CA THR A 228 31.92 13.07 -18.22
C THR A 228 32.27 12.11 -17.07
N PRO A 229 33.46 11.47 -17.09
CA PRO A 229 33.96 10.67 -15.97
C PRO A 229 34.03 11.45 -14.65
N ALA A 230 34.48 12.71 -14.69
CA ALA A 230 34.58 13.56 -13.51
C ALA A 230 33.21 13.84 -12.85
N GLN A 231 32.16 14.08 -13.65
CA GLN A 231 30.80 14.24 -13.13
C GLN A 231 30.24 12.93 -12.56
N THR A 232 30.59 11.79 -13.15
CA THR A 232 30.21 10.48 -12.61
C THR A 232 30.87 10.26 -11.25
N GLU A 233 32.17 10.57 -11.15
CA GLU A 233 32.92 10.50 -9.89
C GLU A 233 32.35 11.41 -8.80
N GLU A 234 32.08 12.67 -9.13
CA GLU A 234 31.47 13.64 -8.21
C GLU A 234 30.10 13.17 -7.71
N PHE A 235 29.23 12.71 -8.62
CA PHE A 235 27.92 12.20 -8.27
C PHE A 235 28.02 10.97 -7.34
N VAL A 236 28.79 9.95 -7.72
CA VAL A 236 28.90 8.71 -6.93
C VAL A 236 29.52 8.99 -5.55
N LYS A 237 30.55 9.84 -5.45
CA LYS A 237 31.17 10.21 -4.17
C LYS A 237 30.27 11.07 -3.29
N SER A 238 29.26 11.74 -3.86
CA SER A 238 28.26 12.47 -3.08
C SER A 238 27.26 11.56 -2.35
N LEU A 239 27.17 10.29 -2.76
CA LEU A 239 26.24 9.32 -2.19
C LEU A 239 26.87 8.65 -0.96
N PRO A 240 26.10 8.41 0.12
CA PRO A 240 26.58 7.75 1.33
C PRO A 240 26.70 6.23 1.14
N ILE A 241 27.41 5.76 0.13
CA ILE A 241 27.62 4.34 -0.17
C ILE A 241 28.61 3.76 0.83
N SER A 242 28.25 2.67 1.50
CA SER A 242 29.13 1.93 2.39
C SER A 242 28.65 0.49 2.58
N GLN A 243 29.43 -0.35 3.28
CA GLN A 243 28.98 -1.68 3.69
C GLN A 243 27.71 -1.65 4.57
N SER A 244 27.56 -0.61 5.41
CA SER A 244 26.39 -0.45 6.29
C SER A 244 25.22 0.27 5.62
N ASN A 245 25.45 0.88 4.45
CA ASN A 245 24.42 1.51 3.63
C ASN A 245 24.63 1.12 2.16
N PRO A 246 24.32 -0.14 1.80
CA PRO A 246 24.53 -0.64 0.44
C PRO A 246 23.53 -0.04 -0.55
N TRP A 247 23.94 0.03 -1.81
CA TRP A 247 23.17 0.53 -2.93
C TRP A 247 23.04 -0.54 -4.02
N ILE A 248 22.05 -0.38 -4.89
CA ILE A 248 21.89 -1.20 -6.09
C ILE A 248 22.20 -0.34 -7.32
N LEU A 249 23.16 -0.77 -8.13
CA LEU A 249 23.39 -0.28 -9.49
C LEU A 249 22.51 -1.10 -10.42
N GLN A 250 21.49 -0.49 -11.00
CA GLN A 250 20.43 -1.16 -11.73
C GLN A 250 20.32 -0.59 -13.15
N ALA A 251 20.17 -1.44 -14.17
CA ALA A 251 19.89 -0.99 -15.53
C ALA A 251 18.59 -0.16 -15.54
N PHE A 252 18.65 1.02 -16.14
CA PHE A 252 17.50 1.90 -16.30
C PHE A 252 16.59 1.34 -17.39
N ILE A 253 15.37 0.95 -17.02
CA ILE A 253 14.36 0.44 -17.96
C ILE A 253 13.42 1.60 -18.34
N PRO A 254 13.52 2.18 -19.55
CA PRO A 254 12.54 3.14 -20.01
C PRO A 254 11.25 2.42 -20.41
N GLY A 255 10.09 2.85 -19.91
CA GLY A 255 8.86 2.15 -20.25
C GLY A 255 7.62 2.55 -19.47
N GLN A 256 6.57 1.74 -19.63
CA GLN A 256 5.33 1.88 -18.88
C GLN A 256 5.43 1.10 -17.57
N GLU A 257 5.20 1.78 -16.45
CA GLU A 257 5.17 1.15 -15.12
C GLU A 257 3.81 0.46 -14.87
N TYR A 258 3.88 -0.70 -14.22
CA TYR A 258 2.73 -1.45 -13.72
C TYR A 258 2.94 -1.84 -12.26
N CYS A 259 1.86 -1.86 -11.51
CA CYS A 259 1.79 -2.37 -10.15
C CYS A 259 0.96 -3.65 -10.11
N THR A 260 1.30 -4.56 -9.21
CA THR A 260 0.51 -5.77 -8.97
C THR A 260 0.19 -5.92 -7.49
N HIS A 261 -0.84 -6.72 -7.22
CA HIS A 261 -1.11 -7.22 -5.88
C HIS A 261 -1.63 -8.63 -5.96
N SER A 262 -1.01 -9.52 -5.18
CA SER A 262 -1.43 -10.89 -5.02
C SER A 262 -1.61 -11.28 -3.57
N THR A 263 -2.60 -12.14 -3.32
CA THR A 263 -2.61 -13.02 -2.15
C THR A 263 -2.16 -14.39 -2.62
N VAL A 264 -1.16 -14.95 -1.94
CA VAL A 264 -0.55 -16.24 -2.26
C VAL A 264 -0.63 -17.13 -1.02
N ARG A 265 -0.86 -18.42 -1.24
CA ARG A 265 -0.81 -19.45 -0.19
C ARG A 265 -0.09 -20.66 -0.73
N ASP A 266 0.96 -21.09 -0.04
CA ASP A 266 1.76 -22.28 -0.35
C ASP A 266 2.27 -22.26 -1.81
N GLY A 267 2.76 -21.09 -2.24
CA GLY A 267 3.22 -20.84 -3.61
C GLY A 267 2.12 -20.63 -4.64
N GLU A 268 0.86 -20.86 -4.29
CA GLU A 268 -0.28 -20.72 -5.21
C GLU A 268 -0.92 -19.33 -5.12
N GLN A 269 -1.01 -18.65 -6.26
CA GLN A 269 -1.68 -17.37 -6.37
C GLN A 269 -3.21 -17.56 -6.25
N ARG A 270 -3.82 -16.92 -5.24
CA ARG A 270 -5.26 -17.01 -4.92
C ARG A 270 -6.05 -15.79 -5.37
N LEU A 271 -5.41 -14.63 -5.34
CA LEU A 271 -5.96 -13.35 -5.77
C LEU A 271 -4.89 -12.62 -6.57
N TYR A 272 -5.28 -11.95 -7.66
CA TYR A 272 -4.37 -11.18 -8.49
C TYR A 272 -5.04 -9.93 -9.06
N CYS A 273 -4.33 -8.81 -9.07
CA CYS A 273 -4.65 -7.70 -9.94
C CYS A 273 -3.39 -7.02 -10.46
N CYS A 274 -3.52 -6.38 -11.63
CA CYS A 274 -2.51 -5.53 -12.24
C CYS A 274 -3.13 -4.17 -12.59
N CYS A 275 -2.35 -3.11 -12.40
CA CYS A 275 -2.70 -1.73 -12.67
C CYS A 275 -1.53 -1.04 -13.37
N GLU A 276 -1.80 -0.04 -14.22
CA GLU A 276 -0.77 0.96 -14.52
C GLU A 276 -0.30 1.60 -13.20
N SER A 277 0.97 1.99 -13.12
CA SER A 277 1.56 2.65 -11.93
C SER A 277 2.09 4.04 -12.25
N SER A 278 2.29 4.83 -11.19
CA SER A 278 2.95 6.13 -11.26
C SER A 278 3.55 6.48 -9.89
N ALA A 279 4.48 7.44 -9.86
CA ALA A 279 5.13 7.93 -8.64
C ALA A 279 4.16 8.36 -7.51
N PHE A 280 2.92 8.74 -7.85
CA PHE A 280 1.85 8.94 -6.88
C PHE A 280 0.52 8.36 -7.39
N GLN A 281 0.43 7.03 -7.31
CA GLN A 281 -0.76 6.31 -7.74
C GLN A 281 -1.88 6.34 -6.69
N ILE A 282 -3.04 6.87 -7.08
CA ILE A 282 -4.26 6.95 -6.25
C ILE A 282 -5.52 6.67 -7.06
N ASN A 283 -5.37 6.17 -8.29
CA ASN A 283 -6.45 5.66 -9.11
C ASN A 283 -6.07 4.24 -9.52
N TYR A 284 -6.97 3.28 -9.33
CA TYR A 284 -6.69 1.89 -9.69
C TYR A 284 -7.75 1.37 -10.63
N ALA A 285 -7.32 0.83 -11.77
CA ALA A 285 -8.14 0.13 -12.74
C ALA A 285 -7.41 -1.14 -13.15
N MET A 286 -8.16 -2.24 -13.26
CA MET A 286 -7.60 -3.52 -13.69
C MET A 286 -7.11 -3.39 -15.13
N THR A 287 -5.89 -3.84 -15.38
CA THR A 287 -5.31 -3.97 -16.72
C THR A 287 -4.94 -5.43 -16.93
N ASP A 288 -5.37 -5.99 -18.06
CA ASP A 288 -5.06 -7.39 -18.41
C ASP A 288 -3.64 -7.51 -18.97
N ARG A 289 -2.79 -8.25 -18.26
CA ARG A 289 -1.34 -8.39 -18.50
C ARG A 289 -0.92 -9.82 -18.17
N PRO A 290 -1.32 -10.82 -18.99
CA PRO A 290 -1.08 -12.23 -18.70
C PRO A 290 0.42 -12.56 -18.54
N GLU A 291 1.31 -11.84 -19.24
CA GLU A 291 2.75 -11.98 -19.10
C GLU A 291 3.26 -11.56 -17.71
N ILE A 292 2.65 -10.53 -17.10
CA ILE A 292 2.98 -10.09 -15.75
C ILE A 292 2.38 -11.09 -14.75
N GLU A 293 1.15 -11.54 -14.94
CA GLU A 293 0.52 -12.52 -14.06
C GLU A 293 1.31 -13.83 -14.01
N GLU A 294 1.75 -14.34 -15.16
CA GLU A 294 2.56 -15.56 -15.25
C GLU A 294 3.91 -15.39 -14.55
N TRP A 295 4.56 -14.22 -14.69
CA TRP A 295 5.77 -13.90 -13.93
C TRP A 295 5.52 -14.01 -12.43
N VAL A 296 4.42 -13.41 -11.93
CA VAL A 296 4.09 -13.41 -10.49
C VAL A 296 3.78 -14.83 -10.01
N LYS A 297 3.04 -15.62 -10.78
CA LYS A 297 2.75 -17.03 -10.45
C LYS A 297 4.02 -17.85 -10.30
N ARG A 298 4.93 -17.76 -11.28
CA ARG A 298 6.21 -18.49 -11.24
C ARG A 298 7.09 -18.06 -10.08
N PHE A 299 7.14 -16.75 -9.78
CA PHE A 299 7.91 -16.23 -8.66
C PHE A 299 7.35 -16.72 -7.31
N ALA A 300 6.04 -16.60 -7.13
CA ALA A 300 5.34 -17.03 -5.93
C ALA A 300 5.50 -18.53 -5.67
N ALA A 301 5.35 -19.36 -6.70
CA ALA A 301 5.54 -20.80 -6.63
C ALA A 301 7.01 -21.18 -6.36
N GLY A 302 7.96 -20.54 -7.06
CA GLY A 302 9.39 -20.81 -6.93
C GLY A 302 9.95 -20.54 -5.54
N LEU A 303 9.34 -19.62 -4.78
CA LEU A 303 9.70 -19.31 -3.39
C LEU A 303 8.72 -19.90 -2.37
N ASN A 304 7.70 -20.65 -2.80
CA ASN A 304 6.65 -21.20 -1.95
C ASN A 304 6.02 -20.15 -1.01
N LEU A 305 5.69 -18.97 -1.55
CA LEU A 305 5.24 -17.84 -0.73
C LEU A 305 3.86 -18.07 -0.12
N THR A 306 3.68 -17.60 1.12
CA THR A 306 2.36 -17.41 1.75
C THR A 306 2.25 -15.99 2.29
N GLY A 307 1.15 -15.32 1.99
CA GLY A 307 0.87 -13.95 2.40
C GLY A 307 0.53 -13.04 1.23
N GLN A 308 0.96 -11.78 1.31
CA GLN A 308 0.60 -10.74 0.36
C GLN A 308 1.85 -10.22 -0.35
N VAL A 309 1.84 -10.28 -1.68
CA VAL A 309 3.00 -9.94 -2.52
C VAL A 309 2.58 -8.92 -3.57
N SER A 310 3.23 -7.77 -3.58
CA SER A 310 2.95 -6.70 -4.52
C SER A 310 4.22 -6.33 -5.25
N LEU A 311 4.23 -6.42 -6.57
CA LEU A 311 5.42 -6.21 -7.39
C LEU A 311 5.20 -5.05 -8.34
N ASP A 312 6.25 -4.26 -8.55
CA ASP A 312 6.28 -3.23 -9.58
C ASP A 312 7.07 -3.73 -10.78
N PHE A 313 6.55 -3.42 -11.96
CA PHE A 313 7.09 -3.84 -13.25
C PHE A 313 7.26 -2.63 -14.17
N ILE A 314 8.18 -2.75 -15.11
CA ILE A 314 8.24 -1.87 -16.28
C ILE A 314 8.15 -2.74 -17.53
N GLN A 315 7.23 -2.40 -18.44
CA GLN A 315 7.32 -2.87 -19.82
C GLN A 315 8.26 -1.95 -20.58
N ALA A 316 9.42 -2.47 -20.98
CA ALA A 316 10.46 -1.69 -21.61
C ALA A 316 10.04 -1.25 -23.03
N LYS A 317 10.35 0.00 -23.37
CA LYS A 317 10.00 0.59 -24.67
C LYS A 317 10.89 0.09 -25.82
N ASP A 318 12.11 -0.32 -25.50
CA ASP A 318 13.13 -0.73 -26.46
C ASP A 318 12.95 -2.17 -26.94
N ASP A 319 12.71 -3.14 -26.04
CA ASP A 319 12.56 -4.56 -26.37
C ASP A 319 11.13 -5.12 -26.13
N GLY A 320 10.23 -4.32 -25.55
CA GLY A 320 8.85 -4.71 -25.25
C GLY A 320 8.68 -5.68 -24.07
N ARG A 321 9.76 -6.13 -23.43
CA ARG A 321 9.74 -7.12 -22.35
C ARG A 321 9.33 -6.49 -21.02
N ILE A 322 8.78 -7.31 -20.13
CA ILE A 322 8.50 -6.90 -18.76
C ILE A 322 9.72 -7.14 -17.86
N TYR A 323 9.96 -6.24 -16.92
CA TYR A 323 11.02 -6.33 -15.94
C TYR A 323 10.44 -6.03 -14.56
N ALA A 324 10.54 -6.97 -13.61
CA ALA A 324 10.17 -6.67 -12.24
C ALA A 324 11.28 -5.85 -11.57
N ILE A 325 10.93 -4.70 -11.00
CA ILE A 325 11.90 -3.72 -10.49
C ILE A 325 11.99 -3.70 -8.97
N GLU A 326 10.91 -4.04 -8.27
CA GLU A 326 10.88 -4.19 -6.82
C GLU A 326 9.74 -5.10 -6.37
N CYS A 327 9.91 -5.73 -5.21
CA CYS A 327 8.87 -6.45 -4.49
C CYS A 327 8.56 -5.75 -3.17
N ASN A 328 7.29 -5.63 -2.87
CA ASN A 328 6.73 -5.11 -1.63
C ASN A 328 5.91 -6.25 -1.02
N PRO A 329 6.46 -7.05 -0.08
CA PRO A 329 5.78 -8.19 0.54
C PRO A 329 4.72 -7.71 1.55
N ARG A 330 3.70 -7.02 1.06
CA ARG A 330 2.64 -6.37 1.82
C ARG A 330 1.46 -6.03 0.91
N THR A 331 0.31 -5.75 1.49
CA THR A 331 -0.90 -5.36 0.75
C THR A 331 -0.69 -4.08 -0.07
N HIS A 332 -1.09 -4.09 -1.34
CA HIS A 332 -1.16 -2.87 -2.16
C HIS A 332 -2.56 -2.26 -2.13
N SER A 333 -2.67 -0.96 -2.40
CA SER A 333 -3.96 -0.26 -2.39
C SER A 333 -4.87 -0.65 -3.56
N ALA A 334 -4.31 -1.32 -4.57
CA ALA A 334 -5.05 -1.94 -5.68
C ALA A 334 -6.12 -2.95 -5.20
N ILE A 335 -5.99 -3.50 -3.99
CA ILE A 335 -7.02 -4.35 -3.37
C ILE A 335 -8.40 -3.68 -3.31
N THR A 336 -8.45 -2.34 -3.33
CA THR A 336 -9.72 -1.58 -3.38
C THR A 336 -10.57 -1.91 -4.60
N MET A 337 -9.98 -2.38 -5.70
CA MET A 337 -10.74 -2.83 -6.89
C MET A 337 -11.60 -4.06 -6.63
N PHE A 338 -11.37 -4.79 -5.53
CA PHE A 338 -12.17 -5.95 -5.16
C PHE A 338 -13.40 -5.59 -4.29
N TYR A 339 -13.79 -4.32 -4.22
CA TYR A 339 -14.90 -3.84 -3.39
C TYR A 339 -16.24 -4.57 -3.57
N ASN A 340 -16.45 -5.23 -4.72
CA ASN A 340 -17.66 -5.98 -5.05
C ASN A 340 -17.41 -7.49 -5.28
N HIS A 341 -16.20 -8.00 -5.02
CA HIS A 341 -15.89 -9.40 -5.27
C HIS A 341 -16.27 -10.28 -4.06
N PRO A 342 -17.12 -11.32 -4.23
CA PRO A 342 -17.61 -12.12 -3.10
C PRO A 342 -16.53 -13.05 -2.50
N ASP A 343 -15.60 -13.54 -3.31
CA ASP A 343 -14.65 -14.57 -2.89
C ASP A 343 -13.30 -14.05 -2.35
N VAL A 344 -13.16 -12.75 -2.07
CA VAL A 344 -11.92 -12.21 -1.48
C VAL A 344 -11.58 -12.90 -0.17
N ALA A 345 -12.57 -13.16 0.69
CA ALA A 345 -12.35 -13.88 1.92
C ALA A 345 -11.81 -15.30 1.69
N LYS A 346 -12.32 -16.00 0.67
CA LYS A 346 -11.86 -17.36 0.33
C LYS A 346 -10.39 -17.38 -0.05
N ALA A 347 -9.95 -16.41 -0.86
CA ALA A 347 -8.56 -16.30 -1.28
C ALA A 347 -7.56 -16.12 -0.12
N TYR A 348 -8.01 -15.65 1.05
CA TYR A 348 -7.19 -15.53 2.25
C TYR A 348 -7.38 -16.69 3.25
N LEU A 349 -8.55 -17.32 3.30
CA LEU A 349 -8.93 -18.18 4.43
C LEU A 349 -9.04 -19.66 4.06
N GLU A 350 -9.38 -19.99 2.82
CA GLU A 350 -9.53 -21.39 2.38
C GLU A 350 -8.16 -22.03 2.19
N SER A 351 -8.01 -23.24 2.72
CA SER A 351 -6.80 -24.05 2.60
C SER A 351 -6.74 -24.76 1.24
N GLU A 352 -7.91 -25.11 0.69
CA GLU A 352 -8.01 -25.77 -0.60
C GLU A 352 -7.64 -24.82 -1.76
N PRO A 353 -7.00 -25.36 -2.81
CA PRO A 353 -6.75 -24.59 -4.00
C PRO A 353 -8.00 -24.02 -4.68
N LEU A 354 -7.93 -22.73 -5.03
CA LEU A 354 -8.90 -22.13 -5.93
C LEU A 354 -8.61 -22.60 -7.38
N PRO A 355 -9.63 -22.89 -8.19
CA PRO A 355 -9.42 -23.31 -9.59
C PRO A 355 -8.61 -22.31 -10.43
N ALA A 356 -8.71 -21.03 -10.09
CA ALA A 356 -7.89 -19.95 -10.62
C ALA A 356 -7.80 -18.82 -9.60
N ALA A 357 -6.76 -17.97 -9.72
CA ALA A 357 -6.67 -16.74 -8.94
C ALA A 357 -7.88 -15.83 -9.27
N ILE A 358 -8.52 -15.28 -8.25
CA ILE A 358 -9.59 -14.31 -8.47
C ILE A 358 -9.01 -12.94 -8.83
N GLY A 359 -9.63 -12.28 -9.81
CA GLY A 359 -9.34 -10.89 -10.17
C GLY A 359 -10.50 -9.96 -9.86
N PRO A 360 -10.33 -8.63 -9.98
CA PRO A 360 -11.46 -7.70 -9.91
C PRO A 360 -12.56 -8.12 -10.90
N LEU A 361 -13.82 -8.08 -10.48
CA LEU A 361 -14.93 -8.41 -11.36
C LEU A 361 -14.96 -7.49 -12.58
N LYS A 362 -15.51 -7.95 -13.71
CA LYS A 362 -15.75 -7.09 -14.89
C LYS A 362 -16.64 -5.88 -14.57
N SER A 363 -17.48 -5.99 -13.54
CA SER A 363 -18.32 -4.91 -13.03
C SER A 363 -17.61 -3.97 -12.04
N SER A 364 -16.36 -4.28 -11.67
CA SER A 364 -15.55 -3.41 -10.83
C SER A 364 -15.21 -2.12 -11.58
N ARG A 365 -15.55 -1.00 -10.97
CA ARG A 365 -15.25 0.34 -11.49
C ARG A 365 -13.87 0.77 -10.99
N PRO A 366 -13.14 1.62 -11.73
CA PRO A 366 -11.89 2.18 -11.25
C PRO A 366 -12.06 2.84 -9.88
N THR A 367 -11.17 2.55 -8.94
CA THR A 367 -11.24 3.14 -7.60
C THR A 367 -10.42 4.42 -7.49
N TYR A 368 -10.86 5.33 -6.63
CA TYR A 368 -10.18 6.61 -6.35
C TYR A 368 -10.50 7.10 -4.93
N TRP A 369 -9.89 8.20 -4.51
CA TRP A 369 -10.26 8.93 -3.27
C TRP A 369 -10.79 10.31 -3.63
N ILE A 370 -12.05 10.61 -3.31
CA ILE A 370 -12.75 11.81 -3.81
C ILE A 370 -12.05 13.11 -3.40
N TYR A 371 -11.47 13.18 -2.21
CA TYR A 371 -10.75 14.37 -1.76
C TYR A 371 -9.50 14.67 -2.60
N HIS A 372 -8.82 13.63 -3.08
CA HIS A 372 -7.70 13.80 -3.99
C HIS A 372 -8.16 14.22 -5.39
N GLU A 373 -9.27 13.66 -5.89
CA GLU A 373 -9.81 14.05 -7.19
C GLU A 373 -10.40 15.47 -7.18
N ILE A 374 -11.04 15.89 -6.08
CA ILE A 374 -11.49 17.29 -5.89
C ILE A 374 -10.27 18.22 -5.86
N TRP A 375 -9.21 17.88 -5.11
CA TRP A 375 -7.99 18.69 -5.10
C TRP A 375 -7.39 18.82 -6.50
N ARG A 376 -7.23 17.70 -7.22
CA ARG A 376 -6.74 17.69 -8.61
C ARG A 376 -7.63 18.51 -9.53
N LEU A 377 -8.94 18.38 -9.42
CA LEU A 377 -9.92 19.15 -10.18
C LEU A 377 -9.71 20.66 -9.97
N LEU A 378 -9.60 21.10 -8.71
CA LEU A 378 -9.36 22.52 -8.37
C LEU A 378 -8.02 23.03 -8.90
N THR A 379 -6.96 22.21 -8.84
CA THR A 379 -5.64 22.62 -9.36
C THR A 379 -5.55 22.59 -10.89
N HIS A 380 -6.42 21.84 -11.58
CA HIS A 380 -6.42 21.68 -13.03
C HIS A 380 -7.49 22.53 -13.74
N LEU A 381 -8.17 23.45 -13.04
CA LEU A 381 -9.23 24.30 -13.62
C LEU A 381 -8.76 25.16 -14.81
N HIS A 382 -7.45 25.43 -14.89
CA HIS A 382 -6.85 26.13 -16.03
C HIS A 382 -6.87 25.32 -17.34
N SER A 383 -7.11 24.00 -17.26
CA SER A 383 -7.16 23.09 -18.40
C SER A 383 -8.55 22.45 -18.49
N PRO A 384 -9.39 22.84 -19.48
CA PRO A 384 -10.71 22.25 -19.69
C PRO A 384 -10.65 20.75 -19.94
N THR A 385 -9.62 20.27 -20.65
CA THR A 385 -9.43 18.84 -20.95
C THR A 385 -9.14 18.03 -19.70
N GLU A 386 -8.23 18.51 -18.85
CA GLU A 386 -7.94 17.85 -17.57
C GLU A 386 -9.12 17.92 -16.61
N THR A 387 -9.81 19.06 -16.54
CA THR A 387 -11.03 19.23 -15.73
C THR A 387 -12.09 18.21 -16.14
N TRP A 388 -12.37 18.11 -17.44
CA TRP A 388 -13.31 17.13 -17.98
C TRP A 388 -12.88 15.69 -17.66
N ARG A 389 -11.60 15.37 -17.83
CA ARG A 389 -11.04 14.05 -17.47
C ARG A 389 -11.26 13.72 -15.99
N ARG A 390 -11.05 14.67 -15.07
CA ARG A 390 -11.29 14.46 -13.63
C ARG A 390 -12.77 14.23 -13.32
N LEU A 391 -13.66 15.01 -13.92
CA LEU A 391 -15.10 14.80 -13.78
C LEU A 391 -15.54 13.42 -14.29
N GLN A 392 -14.96 12.94 -15.40
CA GLN A 392 -15.20 11.59 -15.89
C GLN A 392 -14.70 10.51 -14.93
N ILE A 393 -13.52 10.68 -14.33
CA ILE A 393 -12.98 9.76 -13.30
C ILE A 393 -13.94 9.69 -12.11
N ILE A 394 -14.39 10.83 -11.59
CA ILE A 394 -15.33 10.89 -10.45
C ILE A 394 -16.66 10.24 -10.82
N ALA A 395 -17.24 10.57 -11.98
CA ALA A 395 -18.53 10.04 -12.39
C ALA A 395 -18.51 8.53 -12.65
N ARG A 396 -17.41 8.01 -13.21
CA ARG A 396 -17.30 6.60 -13.63
C ARG A 396 -16.65 5.70 -12.57
N GLY A 397 -15.89 6.24 -11.64
CA GLY A 397 -15.19 5.47 -10.63
C GLY A 397 -15.97 5.23 -9.34
N LYS A 398 -15.34 4.49 -8.43
CA LYS A 398 -15.85 4.18 -7.10
C LYS A 398 -14.93 4.81 -6.07
N ASP A 399 -15.47 5.65 -5.19
CA ASP A 399 -14.72 6.10 -4.03
C ASP A 399 -14.32 4.89 -3.16
N ALA A 400 -13.04 4.83 -2.80
CA ALA A 400 -12.43 3.70 -2.12
C ALA A 400 -12.85 3.57 -0.64
N ILE A 401 -13.37 4.64 -0.03
CA ILE A 401 -13.81 4.65 1.37
C ILE A 401 -15.35 4.63 1.46
N PHE A 402 -16.05 5.45 0.69
CA PHE A 402 -17.51 5.56 0.75
C PHE A 402 -18.23 4.30 0.26
N ASP A 403 -19.08 3.72 1.10
CA ASP A 403 -19.96 2.62 0.74
C ASP A 403 -21.37 2.88 1.29
N TRP A 404 -22.39 2.70 0.46
CA TRP A 404 -23.79 2.94 0.85
C TRP A 404 -24.22 2.05 2.02
N SER A 405 -23.70 0.82 2.10
CA SER A 405 -24.00 -0.13 3.17
C SER A 405 -23.18 0.12 4.45
N ASP A 406 -22.12 0.92 4.36
CA ASP A 406 -21.17 1.18 5.43
C ASP A 406 -20.53 2.58 5.29
N PRO A 407 -21.32 3.67 5.47
CA PRO A 407 -20.89 5.01 5.09
C PRO A 407 -20.09 5.75 6.17
N LEU A 408 -20.19 5.33 7.44
CA LEU A 408 -19.54 6.03 8.57
C LEU A 408 -18.02 6.21 8.43
N PRO A 409 -17.25 5.22 7.93
CA PRO A 409 -15.81 5.41 7.66
C PRO A 409 -15.51 6.63 6.80
N PHE A 410 -16.35 6.93 5.81
CA PHE A 410 -16.13 8.09 4.95
C PHE A 410 -16.21 9.41 5.73
N LEU A 411 -17.24 9.59 6.55
CA LEU A 411 -17.37 10.78 7.39
C LEU A 411 -16.21 10.85 8.39
N MET A 412 -15.92 9.74 9.08
CA MET A 412 -14.98 9.73 10.18
C MET A 412 -13.52 9.88 9.73
N VAL A 413 -13.13 9.36 8.57
CA VAL A 413 -11.78 9.59 8.03
C VAL A 413 -11.59 11.09 7.74
N HIS A 414 -12.50 11.68 6.98
CA HIS A 414 -12.33 13.05 6.48
C HIS A 414 -12.58 14.13 7.53
N HIS A 415 -13.49 13.89 8.48
CA HIS A 415 -13.96 14.90 9.43
C HIS A 415 -13.68 14.58 10.90
N TRP A 416 -13.01 13.47 11.18
CA TRP A 416 -12.58 13.13 12.53
C TRP A 416 -11.09 12.80 12.59
N GLN A 417 -10.66 11.72 11.93
CA GLN A 417 -9.26 11.29 11.90
C GLN A 417 -8.32 12.37 11.36
N ILE A 418 -8.56 12.89 10.15
CA ILE A 418 -7.69 13.90 9.54
C ILE A 418 -7.67 15.21 10.34
N PRO A 419 -8.81 15.79 10.78
CA PRO A 419 -8.80 16.93 11.69
C PRO A 419 -8.04 16.68 13.00
N CYS A 420 -8.20 15.51 13.63
CA CYS A 420 -7.45 15.16 14.83
C CYS A 420 -5.93 15.15 14.58
N LEU A 421 -5.48 14.59 13.47
CA LEU A 421 -4.05 14.61 13.09
C LEU A 421 -3.56 16.04 12.82
N LEU A 422 -4.33 16.86 12.10
CA LEU A 422 -4.00 18.26 11.81
C LEU A 422 -3.92 19.11 13.08
N LEU A 423 -4.86 18.93 14.01
CA LEU A 423 -4.84 19.58 15.32
C LEU A 423 -3.65 19.11 16.17
N GLY A 424 -3.29 17.82 16.09
CA GLY A 424 -2.09 17.28 16.71
C GLY A 424 -0.81 17.96 16.19
N ASN A 425 -0.66 18.07 14.87
CA ASN A 425 0.46 18.76 14.24
C ASN A 425 0.47 20.26 14.57
N LEU A 426 -0.70 20.91 14.60
CA LEU A 426 -0.82 22.32 14.98
C LEU A 426 -0.36 22.57 16.42
N ARG A 427 -0.77 21.71 17.37
CA ARG A 427 -0.33 21.80 18.78
C ARG A 427 1.18 21.60 18.93
N GLN A 428 1.78 20.73 18.12
CA GLN A 428 3.22 20.44 18.15
C GLN A 428 4.04 21.35 17.23
N LEU A 429 3.40 22.29 16.50
CA LEU A 429 4.01 23.12 15.46
C LEU A 429 4.81 22.31 14.42
N LYS A 430 4.32 21.11 14.07
CA LYS A 430 4.94 20.22 13.08
C LYS A 430 4.43 20.52 11.67
N GLY A 431 5.37 20.58 10.73
CA GLY A 431 5.09 20.69 9.29
C GLY A 431 4.49 19.42 8.71
N TRP A 432 3.73 19.55 7.62
CA TRP A 432 3.27 18.42 6.82
C TRP A 432 3.24 18.78 5.33
N VAL A 433 3.54 17.81 4.47
CA VAL A 433 3.63 17.95 3.02
C VAL A 433 2.25 17.81 2.39
N ARG A 434 1.59 16.67 2.61
CA ARG A 434 0.26 16.36 2.08
C ARG A 434 -0.55 15.48 3.02
N ILE A 435 -1.86 15.45 2.82
CA ILE A 435 -2.74 14.44 3.42
C ILE A 435 -2.78 13.27 2.46
N ASP A 436 -2.60 12.05 2.97
CA ASP A 436 -2.76 10.84 2.17
C ASP A 436 -3.92 10.02 2.71
N PHE A 437 -5.11 10.19 2.10
CA PHE A 437 -6.33 9.51 2.48
C PHE A 437 -6.30 7.99 2.24
N ASN A 438 -5.44 7.51 1.32
CA ASN A 438 -5.29 6.08 1.05
C ASN A 438 -4.65 5.34 2.24
N ILE A 439 -3.64 5.95 2.85
CA ILE A 439 -2.93 5.41 4.02
C ILE A 439 -3.29 6.11 5.33
N GLY A 440 -4.33 6.95 5.33
CA GLY A 440 -4.92 7.60 6.51
C GLY A 440 -3.96 8.41 7.37
N LYS A 441 -2.96 9.08 6.77
CA LYS A 441 -1.95 9.84 7.52
C LYS A 441 -1.62 11.21 6.91
N LEU A 442 -1.00 12.06 7.72
CA LEU A 442 -0.27 13.23 7.23
C LEU A 442 1.14 12.79 6.82
N VAL A 443 1.59 13.22 5.65
CA VAL A 443 2.98 12.98 5.21
C VAL A 443 3.85 14.10 5.79
N GLU A 444 4.77 13.77 6.69
CA GLU A 444 5.69 14.70 7.36
C GLU A 444 7.02 14.86 6.56
N LEU A 445 7.75 15.96 6.79
CA LEU A 445 9.07 16.20 6.18
C LEU A 445 10.08 15.22 6.83
N ALA A 446 10.74 14.37 6.03
CA ALA A 446 11.65 13.27 6.41
C ALA A 446 11.05 11.86 6.59
N GLY A 447 9.73 11.71 6.54
CA GLY A 447 9.08 10.40 6.62
C GLY A 447 8.62 10.02 8.03
N ASP A 448 7.34 9.62 8.07
CA ASP A 448 6.46 9.32 9.23
C ASP A 448 6.05 10.45 10.19
#